data_AF-A0A151WRC0-F1
#
_entry.id   AF-A0A151WRC0-F1
#
_cell.length_a   1.000
_cell.length_b   1.000
_cell.length_c   1.000
_cell.angle_alpha   90.00
_cell.angle_beta   90.00
_cell.angle_gamma   90.00
#
_symmetry.space_group_name_H-M   'P 1'
#
loop_
_entity.id
_entity.type
_entity.pdbx_description
1 polymer ?
#
loop_
_entity_poly.entity_id
_entity_poly.type
_entity_poly.pdbx_seq_one_letter_code
_entity_poly.pdbx_strand_id
1 'polypeptide(L)'
;MAVVKQLGKFARSLIYLTMERYTNEELANMLLLYGECQKNQRQAAALYAERFPNKRHPGHGFFHSLFLRLVQYGTLHASTRPRHVPQRAEATINSVREAVIVNPHTSTRSIGHDLQLDHVKVHRIIKKNLGWHPFKRHTTQRLFPQDLPRREAFCDWLSEQVRIRCISNW
;
A
#
# COMPACT_ATOMS: atom_id res chain seq x y z
N MET A 1 12.20 -20.65 -14.91
CA MET A 1 11.10 -20.26 -15.82
C MET A 1 9.81 -19.83 -15.08
N ALA A 2 9.91 -18.98 -14.05
CA ALA A 2 8.74 -18.42 -13.36
C ALA A 2 8.75 -16.89 -13.25
N VAL A 3 9.76 -16.23 -13.83
CA VAL A 3 9.90 -14.76 -13.87
C VAL A 3 9.11 -14.14 -15.04
N VAL A 4 8.76 -14.94 -16.05
CA VAL A 4 8.16 -14.45 -17.31
C VAL A 4 6.63 -14.24 -17.23
N LYS A 5 5.93 -14.80 -16.23
CA LYS A 5 4.45 -14.73 -16.16
C LYS A 5 3.89 -13.58 -15.31
N GLN A 6 4.73 -12.84 -14.58
CA GLN A 6 4.31 -11.66 -13.79
C GLN A 6 4.36 -10.34 -14.57
N LEU A 7 5.04 -10.30 -15.72
CA LEU A 7 5.16 -9.09 -16.54
C LEU A 7 3.88 -8.76 -17.34
N GLY A 8 3.01 -9.74 -17.60
CA GLY A 8 1.83 -9.53 -18.46
C GLY A 8 0.64 -8.80 -17.82
N LYS A 9 0.49 -8.82 -16.48
CA LYS A 9 -0.64 -8.18 -15.78
C LYS A 9 -0.28 -6.84 -15.14
N PHE A 10 1.00 -6.62 -14.86
CA PHE A 10 1.53 -5.31 -14.51
C PHE A 10 1.67 -4.41 -15.74
N ALA A 11 1.94 -4.96 -16.93
CA ALA A 11 2.01 -4.18 -18.16
C ALA A 11 0.71 -3.41 -18.46
N ARG A 12 -0.47 -4.01 -18.32
CA ARG A 12 -1.73 -3.31 -18.62
C ARG A 12 -2.09 -2.19 -17.64
N SER A 13 -1.64 -2.25 -16.39
CA SER A 13 -1.76 -1.13 -15.43
C SER A 13 -0.61 -0.13 -15.53
N LEU A 14 0.60 -0.58 -15.91
CA LEU A 14 1.78 0.26 -16.14
C LEU A 14 1.68 1.06 -17.43
N ILE A 15 1.02 0.55 -18.48
CA ILE A 15 0.73 1.30 -19.72
C ILE A 15 -0.11 2.56 -19.43
N TYR A 16 -0.93 2.54 -18.37
CA TYR A 16 -1.65 3.74 -17.89
C TYR A 16 -0.96 4.46 -16.73
N LEU A 17 0.04 3.84 -16.08
CA LEU A 17 0.81 4.45 -14.98
C LEU A 17 2.06 5.21 -15.44
N THR A 18 2.40 5.16 -16.73
CA THR A 18 3.40 6.03 -17.37
C THR A 18 2.75 7.04 -18.31
N MET A 19 1.55 7.54 -17.98
CA MET A 19 1.27 8.93 -18.36
C MET A 19 2.11 9.79 -17.42
N GLU A 20 3.36 10.07 -17.81
CA GLU A 20 4.07 11.23 -17.29
C GLU A 20 3.08 12.39 -17.27
N ARG A 21 2.81 12.87 -16.06
CA ARG A 21 1.86 13.95 -15.85
C ARG A 21 2.47 15.18 -16.49
N TYR A 22 1.69 15.89 -17.30
CA TYR A 22 2.08 17.20 -17.78
C TYR A 22 2.52 18.08 -16.61
N THR A 23 3.61 18.83 -16.79
CA THR A 23 4.06 19.77 -15.76
C THR A 23 3.06 20.93 -15.64
N ASN A 24 3.09 21.65 -14.52
CA ASN A 24 2.25 22.83 -14.35
C ASN A 24 2.49 23.88 -15.46
N GLU A 25 3.72 24.01 -15.92
CA GLU A 25 4.08 24.91 -17.03
C GLU A 25 3.42 24.47 -18.35
N GLU A 26 3.46 23.18 -18.66
CA GLU A 26 2.78 22.65 -19.86
C GLU A 26 1.28 22.85 -19.80
N LEU A 27 0.67 22.62 -18.64
CA LEU A 27 -0.76 22.83 -18.42
C LEU A 27 -1.15 24.31 -18.52
N ALA A 28 -0.31 25.21 -17.99
CA ALA A 28 -0.52 26.66 -18.10
C ALA A 28 -0.42 27.12 -19.56
N ASN A 29 0.60 26.67 -20.30
CA ASN A 29 0.75 26.95 -21.73
C ASN A 29 -0.46 26.45 -22.53
N MET A 30 -0.96 25.24 -22.25
CA MET A 30 -2.17 24.74 -22.90
C MET A 30 -3.39 25.63 -22.64
N LEU A 31 -3.57 26.12 -21.41
CA LEU A 31 -4.67 27.04 -21.07
C LEU A 31 -4.55 28.39 -21.79
N LEU A 32 -3.34 28.93 -21.86
CA LEU A 32 -3.07 30.18 -22.58
C LEU A 32 -3.41 30.03 -24.07
N LEU A 33 -2.93 28.98 -24.73
CA LEU A 33 -3.24 28.71 -26.13
C LEU A 33 -4.73 28.46 -26.37
N TYR A 34 -5.40 27.79 -25.44
CA TYR A 34 -6.83 27.59 -25.50
C TYR A 34 -7.59 28.93 -25.42
N GLY A 35 -7.11 29.87 -24.60
CA GLY A 35 -7.60 31.24 -24.56
C GLY A 35 -7.33 32.01 -25.86
N GLU A 36 -6.11 31.95 -26.39
CA GLU A 36 -5.71 32.57 -27.66
C GLU A 36 -6.57 32.07 -28.83
N CYS A 37 -6.89 30.78 -28.85
CA CYS A 37 -7.75 30.16 -29.87
C CYS A 37 -9.25 30.40 -29.61
N GLN A 38 -9.62 31.40 -28.80
CA GLN A 38 -11.02 31.73 -28.47
C GLN A 38 -11.82 30.51 -27.98
N LYS A 39 -11.19 29.64 -27.19
CA LYS A 39 -11.74 28.38 -26.67
C LYS A 39 -12.04 27.32 -27.75
N ASN A 40 -11.44 27.42 -28.94
CA ASN A 40 -11.47 26.38 -29.94
C ASN A 40 -10.46 25.27 -29.63
N GLN A 41 -10.98 24.09 -29.26
CA GLN A 41 -10.20 22.94 -28.84
C GLN A 41 -9.24 22.41 -29.93
N ARG A 42 -9.71 22.35 -31.18
CA ARG A 42 -8.93 21.75 -32.29
C ARG A 42 -7.79 22.66 -32.69
N GLN A 43 -8.08 23.95 -32.78
CA GLN A 43 -7.07 24.97 -33.08
C GLN A 43 -6.01 25.05 -31.98
N ALA A 44 -6.42 25.01 -30.70
CA ALA A 44 -5.49 25.02 -29.58
C ALA A 44 -4.56 23.78 -29.59
N ALA A 45 -5.09 22.61 -29.93
CA ALA A 45 -4.28 21.40 -30.03
C ALA A 45 -3.27 21.45 -31.18
N ALA A 46 -3.70 21.92 -32.35
CA ALA A 46 -2.81 22.09 -33.51
C ALA A 46 -1.70 23.10 -33.19
N LEU A 47 -2.07 24.26 -32.65
CA LEU A 47 -1.13 25.33 -32.31
C LEU A 47 -0.17 24.93 -31.18
N TYR A 48 -0.63 24.11 -30.20
CA TYR A 48 0.26 23.53 -29.19
C TYR A 48 1.27 22.55 -29.81
N ALA A 49 0.86 21.75 -30.79
CA ALA A 49 1.75 20.85 -31.50
C ALA A 49 2.79 21.60 -32.35
N GLU A 50 2.38 22.69 -32.99
CA GLU A 50 3.27 23.58 -33.75
C GLU A 50 4.30 24.28 -32.86
N ARG A 51 3.89 24.84 -31.71
CA ARG A 51 4.80 25.56 -30.80
C ARG A 51 5.73 24.64 -30.02
N PHE A 52 5.30 23.41 -29.73
CA PHE A 52 6.05 22.47 -28.89
C PHE A 52 6.22 21.10 -29.55
N PRO A 53 6.92 21.01 -30.70
CA PRO A 53 7.01 19.78 -31.50
C PRO A 53 7.69 18.61 -30.77
N ASN A 54 8.57 18.91 -29.81
CA ASN A 54 9.28 17.89 -29.03
C ASN A 54 8.51 17.44 -27.77
N LYS A 55 7.33 18.01 -27.50
CA LYS A 55 6.51 17.69 -26.32
C LYS A 55 5.39 16.73 -26.67
N ARG A 56 4.81 16.11 -25.64
CA ARG A 56 3.66 15.23 -25.80
C ARG A 56 2.40 16.02 -26.13
N HIS A 57 1.75 15.72 -27.25
CA HIS A 57 0.53 16.41 -27.66
C HIS A 57 -0.72 15.76 -27.07
N PRO A 58 -1.52 16.49 -26.26
CA PRO A 58 -2.80 15.98 -25.79
C PRO A 58 -3.85 16.03 -26.90
N GLY A 59 -4.89 15.20 -26.80
CA GLY A 59 -6.05 15.31 -27.68
C GLY A 59 -6.83 16.62 -27.46
N HIS A 60 -7.54 17.10 -28.49
CA HIS A 60 -8.23 18.40 -28.46
C HIS A 60 -9.19 18.59 -27.26
N GLY A 61 -9.89 17.53 -26.84
CA GLY A 61 -10.82 17.57 -25.69
C GLY A 61 -10.15 17.83 -24.34
N PHE A 62 -8.83 17.63 -24.25
CA PHE A 62 -8.07 17.86 -23.03
C PHE A 62 -8.04 19.33 -22.63
N PHE A 63 -7.90 20.25 -23.58
CA PHE A 63 -7.84 21.69 -23.32
C PHE A 63 -9.10 22.22 -22.64
N HIS A 64 -10.26 21.79 -23.15
CA HIS A 64 -11.54 22.14 -22.54
C HIS A 64 -11.72 21.49 -21.16
N SER A 65 -11.35 20.21 -21.03
CA SER A 65 -11.41 19.49 -19.76
C SER A 65 -10.49 20.10 -18.70
N LEU A 66 -9.33 20.60 -19.11
CA LEU A 66 -8.36 21.30 -18.27
C LEU A 66 -8.94 22.65 -17.79
N PHE A 67 -9.53 23.42 -18.70
CA PHE A 67 -10.22 24.68 -18.37
C PHE A 67 -11.37 24.45 -17.39
N LEU A 68 -12.28 23.50 -17.68
CA LEU A 68 -13.40 23.19 -16.80
C LEU A 68 -12.92 22.72 -15.42
N ARG A 69 -11.87 21.90 -15.36
CA ARG A 69 -11.29 21.46 -14.09
C ARG A 69 -10.76 22.62 -13.26
N LEU A 70 -10.08 23.56 -13.90
CA LEU A 70 -9.58 24.75 -13.23
C LEU A 70 -10.73 25.60 -12.69
N VAL A 71 -11.79 25.82 -13.49
CA VAL A 71 -12.95 26.60 -13.08
C VAL A 71 -13.75 25.92 -11.95
N GLN A 72 -13.95 24.59 -12.04
CA GLN A 72 -14.79 23.86 -11.08
C GLN A 72 -14.09 23.53 -9.77
N TYR A 73 -12.79 23.23 -9.82
CA TYR A 73 -12.06 22.68 -8.68
C TYR A 73 -10.81 23.48 -8.30
N GLY A 74 -10.43 24.52 -9.05
CA GLY A 74 -9.24 25.32 -8.78
C GLY A 74 -7.92 24.55 -8.95
N THR A 75 -7.92 23.42 -9.67
CA THR A 75 -6.75 22.54 -9.80
C THR A 75 -6.42 22.25 -11.26
N LEU A 76 -5.14 22.24 -11.60
CA LEU A 76 -4.65 21.87 -12.93
C LEU A 76 -4.58 20.35 -13.10
N HIS A 77 -4.16 19.65 -12.05
CA HIS A 77 -4.05 18.20 -12.06
C HIS A 77 -5.39 17.53 -11.73
N ALA A 78 -5.69 16.44 -12.43
CA ALA A 78 -6.81 15.59 -12.07
C ALA A 78 -6.60 15.01 -10.66
N SER A 79 -7.64 15.11 -9.82
CA SER A 79 -7.63 14.43 -8.53
C SER A 79 -7.39 12.95 -8.76
N THR A 80 -6.36 12.41 -8.11
CA THR A 80 -6.20 10.96 -7.99
C THR A 80 -7.23 10.50 -6.97
N ARG A 81 -8.50 10.46 -7.36
CA ARG A 81 -9.56 10.01 -6.45
C ARG A 81 -9.16 8.61 -5.97
N PRO A 82 -9.07 8.39 -4.65
CA PRO A 82 -8.82 7.05 -4.15
C PRO A 82 -9.94 6.16 -4.68
N ARG A 83 -9.57 5.06 -5.34
CA ARG A 83 -10.53 4.07 -5.80
C ARG A 83 -11.37 3.67 -4.59
N HIS A 84 -12.69 3.79 -4.68
CA HIS A 84 -13.59 3.32 -3.63
C HIS A 84 -13.35 1.82 -3.43
N VAL A 85 -12.67 1.47 -2.33
CA VAL A 85 -12.49 0.08 -1.93
C VAL A 85 -13.66 -0.21 -0.99
N PRO A 86 -14.60 -1.09 -1.36
CA PRO A 86 -15.72 -1.41 -0.47
C PRO A 86 -15.18 -1.88 0.87
N GLN A 87 -15.72 -1.31 1.94
CA GLN A 87 -15.41 -1.75 3.30
C GLN A 87 -15.85 -3.20 3.45
N ARG A 88 -15.02 -4.01 4.12
CA ARG A 88 -15.35 -5.42 4.36
C ARG A 88 -16.42 -5.51 5.44
N ALA A 89 -17.32 -6.49 5.34
CA ALA A 89 -18.34 -6.72 6.35
C ALA A 89 -17.70 -7.02 7.71
N GLU A 90 -18.20 -6.37 8.76
CA GLU A 90 -17.67 -6.48 10.13
C GLU A 90 -17.70 -7.93 10.63
N ALA A 91 -18.77 -8.67 10.31
CA ALA A 91 -18.92 -10.08 10.66
C ALA A 91 -17.75 -10.93 10.11
N THR A 92 -17.35 -10.73 8.86
CA THR A 92 -16.23 -11.45 8.25
C THR A 92 -14.90 -11.09 8.91
N ILE A 93 -14.73 -9.83 9.34
CA ILE A 93 -13.53 -9.39 10.05
C ILE A 93 -13.45 -10.10 11.42
N ASN A 94 -14.58 -10.19 12.13
CA ASN A 94 -14.66 -10.84 13.43
C ASN A 94 -14.39 -12.34 13.35
N SER A 95 -14.96 -13.06 12.38
CA SER A 95 -14.68 -14.50 12.21
C SER A 95 -13.21 -14.78 11.93
N VAL A 96 -12.55 -13.95 11.10
CA VAL A 96 -11.11 -14.06 10.86
C VAL A 96 -10.31 -13.71 12.12
N ARG A 97 -10.74 -12.71 12.90
CA ARG A 97 -10.10 -12.33 14.17
C ARG A 97 -10.14 -13.49 15.16
N GLU A 98 -11.29 -14.10 15.36
CA GLU A 98 -11.49 -15.24 16.27
C GLU A 98 -10.62 -16.43 15.87
N ALA A 99 -10.61 -16.81 14.59
CA ALA A 99 -9.79 -17.91 14.09
C ALA A 99 -8.28 -17.71 14.39
N VAL A 100 -7.79 -16.48 14.24
CA VAL A 100 -6.38 -16.13 14.52
C VAL A 100 -6.09 -16.11 16.03
N ILE A 101 -7.05 -15.69 16.87
CA ILE A 101 -6.89 -15.72 18.34
C ILE A 101 -6.81 -17.15 18.86
N VAL A 102 -7.68 -18.04 18.36
CA VAL A 102 -7.72 -19.46 18.77
C VAL A 102 -6.40 -20.16 18.45
N ASN A 103 -5.83 -19.91 17.27
CA ASN A 103 -4.53 -20.46 16.90
C ASN A 103 -3.73 -19.49 16.03
N PRO A 104 -2.82 -18.69 16.63
CA PRO A 104 -1.99 -17.72 15.91
C PRO A 104 -1.01 -18.34 14.91
N HIS A 105 -0.79 -19.65 14.97
CA HIS A 105 0.11 -20.37 14.07
C HIS A 105 -0.60 -20.93 12.82
N THR A 106 -1.91 -20.76 12.71
CA THR A 106 -2.67 -21.18 11.52
C THR A 106 -2.28 -20.39 10.28
N SER A 107 -2.28 -21.05 9.13
CA SER A 107 -2.03 -20.39 7.86
C SER A 107 -3.26 -19.62 7.39
N THR A 108 -3.05 -18.52 6.66
CA THR A 108 -4.16 -17.77 6.04
C THR A 108 -4.98 -18.59 5.05
N ARG A 109 -4.39 -19.64 4.49
CA ARG A 109 -5.08 -20.60 3.61
C ARG A 109 -6.00 -21.53 4.38
N SER A 110 -5.57 -22.02 5.55
CA SER A 110 -6.41 -22.84 6.43
C SER A 110 -7.64 -22.06 6.88
N ILE A 111 -7.43 -20.86 7.42
CA ILE A 111 -8.53 -19.96 7.83
C ILE A 111 -9.46 -19.65 6.64
N GLY A 112 -8.89 -19.44 5.45
CA GLY A 112 -9.67 -19.23 4.24
C GLY A 112 -10.54 -20.43 3.87
N HIS A 113 -10.00 -21.64 3.96
CA HIS A 113 -10.76 -22.87 3.74
C HIS A 113 -11.90 -23.02 4.75
N ASP A 114 -11.61 -22.85 6.04
CA ASP A 114 -12.56 -23.04 7.13
C ASP A 114 -13.72 -22.03 7.08
N LEU A 115 -13.42 -20.78 6.70
CA LEU A 115 -14.42 -19.70 6.57
C LEU A 115 -14.98 -19.55 5.15
N GLN A 116 -14.61 -20.42 4.21
CA GLN A 116 -14.97 -20.32 2.78
C GLN A 116 -14.62 -18.94 2.16
N LEU A 117 -13.46 -18.40 2.53
CA LEU A 117 -12.91 -17.14 2.04
C LEU A 117 -11.65 -17.38 1.21
N ASP A 118 -11.42 -16.52 0.22
CA ASP A 118 -10.11 -16.48 -0.44
C ASP A 118 -9.00 -16.09 0.55
N HIS A 119 -7.89 -16.84 0.54
CA HIS A 119 -6.77 -16.62 1.47
C HIS A 119 -6.14 -15.22 1.36
N VAL A 120 -6.21 -14.56 0.19
CA VAL A 120 -5.74 -13.18 0.04
C VAL A 120 -6.68 -12.21 0.74
N LYS A 121 -8.00 -12.48 0.72
CA LYS A 121 -8.97 -11.74 1.52
C LYS A 121 -8.65 -11.85 3.01
N VAL A 122 -8.39 -13.06 3.52
CA VAL A 122 -7.96 -13.29 4.92
C VAL A 122 -6.68 -12.52 5.24
N HIS A 123 -5.64 -12.64 4.39
CA HIS A 123 -4.38 -11.91 4.59
C HIS A 123 -4.57 -10.39 4.63
N ARG A 124 -5.41 -9.84 3.76
CA ARG A 124 -5.72 -8.39 3.78
C ARG A 124 -6.48 -7.98 5.03
N ILE A 125 -7.40 -8.79 5.54
CA ILE A 125 -8.11 -8.52 6.80
C ILE A 125 -7.10 -8.42 7.94
N ILE A 126 -6.24 -9.43 8.09
CA ILE A 126 -5.19 -9.46 9.12
C ILE A 126 -4.29 -8.22 9.03
N LYS A 127 -3.79 -7.90 7.84
CA LYS A 127 -2.83 -6.81 7.65
C LYS A 127 -3.44 -5.39 7.68
N LYS A 128 -4.66 -5.21 7.16
CA LYS A 128 -5.25 -3.87 6.94
C LYS A 128 -6.40 -3.53 7.87
N ASN A 129 -7.19 -4.50 8.31
CA ASN A 129 -8.29 -4.25 9.26
C ASN A 129 -7.84 -4.47 10.70
N LEU A 130 -7.12 -5.57 10.96
CA LEU A 130 -6.65 -5.90 12.31
C LEU A 130 -5.30 -5.25 12.65
N GLY A 131 -4.51 -4.89 11.63
CA GLY A 131 -3.17 -4.33 11.82
C GLY A 131 -2.17 -5.34 12.42
N TRP A 132 -2.44 -6.63 12.28
CA TRP A 132 -1.62 -7.70 12.85
C TRP A 132 -0.56 -8.16 11.86
N HIS A 133 0.60 -8.48 12.41
CA HIS A 133 1.76 -8.93 11.66
C HIS A 133 2.23 -10.28 12.17
N PRO A 134 2.55 -11.24 11.28
CA PRO A 134 3.19 -12.47 11.70
C PRO A 134 4.50 -12.14 12.42
N PHE A 135 4.68 -12.67 13.62
CA PHE A 135 5.96 -12.60 14.32
C PHE A 135 6.97 -13.53 13.64
N LYS A 136 8.22 -13.08 13.55
CA LYS A 136 9.31 -13.94 13.09
C LYS A 136 9.64 -14.93 14.20
N ARG A 137 9.42 -16.22 13.95
CA ARG A 137 9.78 -17.28 14.90
C ARG A 137 11.30 -17.37 15.02
N HIS A 138 11.82 -17.16 16.22
CA HIS A 138 13.20 -17.52 16.56
C HIS A 138 13.22 -18.94 17.10
N THR A 139 14.04 -19.81 16.51
CA THR A 139 14.28 -21.15 17.05
C THR A 139 15.33 -21.04 18.15
N THR A 140 14.94 -21.39 19.37
CA THR A 140 15.87 -21.53 20.50
C THR A 140 16.19 -23.00 20.73
N GLN A 141 17.25 -23.27 21.49
CA GLN A 141 17.56 -24.63 21.93
C GLN A 141 16.36 -25.17 22.73
N ARG A 142 15.98 -26.42 22.43
CA ARG A 142 14.88 -27.10 23.15
C ARG A 142 15.24 -27.20 24.63
N LEU A 143 14.38 -26.69 25.50
CA LEU A 143 14.48 -26.96 26.94
C LEU A 143 13.93 -28.36 27.21
N PHE A 144 14.71 -29.17 27.93
CA PHE A 144 14.23 -30.41 28.51
C PHE A 144 13.62 -30.14 29.89
N PRO A 145 12.69 -30.98 30.38
CA PRO A 145 12.09 -30.80 31.70
C PRO A 145 13.11 -30.70 32.84
N GLN A 146 14.26 -31.37 32.71
CA GLN A 146 15.34 -31.32 33.71
C GLN A 146 16.10 -29.99 33.72
N ASP A 147 16.05 -29.21 32.64
CA ASP A 147 16.75 -27.93 32.53
C ASP A 147 16.02 -26.81 33.27
N LEU A 148 14.70 -26.91 33.42
CA LEU A 148 13.87 -25.90 34.09
C LEU A 148 14.34 -25.61 35.53
N PRO A 149 14.41 -26.60 36.45
CA PRO A 149 14.83 -26.33 37.82
C PRO A 149 16.28 -25.86 37.91
N ARG A 150 17.16 -26.31 36.99
CA ARG A 150 18.57 -25.85 36.93
C ARG A 150 18.66 -24.38 36.54
N ARG A 151 17.83 -23.94 35.60
CA ARG A 151 17.79 -22.54 35.14
C ARG A 151 17.16 -21.64 36.19
N GLU A 152 16.09 -22.07 36.85
CA GLU A 152 15.49 -21.34 37.98
C GLU A 152 16.51 -21.15 39.11
N ALA A 153 17.15 -22.22 39.57
CA ALA A 153 18.18 -22.13 40.61
C ALA A 153 19.36 -21.21 40.21
N PHE A 154 19.76 -21.22 38.93
CA PHE A 154 20.79 -20.31 38.42
C PHE A 154 20.32 -18.84 38.43
N CYS A 155 19.07 -18.57 38.02
CA CYS A 155 18.49 -17.23 38.07
C CYS A 155 18.36 -16.71 39.52
N ASP A 156 17.92 -17.58 40.44
CA ASP A 156 17.81 -17.25 41.87
C ASP A 156 19.18 -16.93 42.47
N TRP A 157 20.18 -17.81 42.24
CA TRP A 157 21.56 -17.57 42.64
C TRP A 157 22.10 -16.25 42.06
N LEU A 158 21.89 -15.99 40.77
CA LEU A 158 22.37 -14.77 40.12
C LEU A 158 21.73 -13.51 40.72
N SER A 159 20.44 -13.59 41.07
CA SER A 159 19.71 -12.50 41.72
C SER A 159 20.24 -12.23 43.13
N GLU A 160 20.56 -13.27 43.89
CA GLU A 160 21.22 -13.15 45.21
C GLU A 160 22.60 -12.52 45.11
N GLN A 161 23.43 -12.94 44.14
CA GLN A 161 24.76 -12.37 43.94
C GLN A 161 24.72 -10.88 43.57
N VAL A 162 23.78 -10.47 42.69
CA VAL A 162 23.58 -9.06 42.35
C VAL A 162 23.16 -8.27 43.60
N ARG A 163 22.23 -8.82 44.39
CA ARG A 163 21.76 -8.18 45.63
C ARG A 163 22.89 -8.02 46.66
N ILE A 164 23.72 -9.05 46.85
CA ILE A 164 24.88 -9.01 47.76
C ILE A 164 25.89 -7.94 47.32
N ARG A 165 26.22 -7.87 46.02
CA ARG A 165 27.15 -6.86 45.48
C ARG A 165 26.61 -5.43 45.59
N CYS A 166 25.30 -5.24 45.50
CA CYS A 166 24.68 -3.92 45.71
C CYS A 166 24.68 -3.49 47.18
N ILE A 167 24.72 -4.43 48.14
CA ILE A 167 24.82 -4.16 49.58
C ILE A 167 26.26 -3.89 50.00
N SER A 168 27.25 -4.54 49.38
CA SER A 168 28.68 -4.39 49.72
C SER A 168 29.38 -3.17 49.10
N ASN A 169 28.68 -2.35 48.33
CA ASN A 169 29.20 -1.14 47.68
C ASN A 169 28.75 0.17 48.36
N TRP A 170 28.43 0.10 49.67
CA TRP A 170 28.22 1.24 50.56
C TRP A 170 29.20 1.19 51.73
#